data_AF-X1TD56-F1
#
_entry.id   AF-X1TD56-F1
#
_cell.length_a   1.000
_cell.length_b   1.000
_cell.length_c   1.000
_cell.angle_alpha   90.00
_cell.angle_beta   90.00
_cell.angle_gamma   90.00
#
_symmetry.space_group_name_H-M   'P 1'
#
loop_
_entity.id
_entity.type
_entity.pdbx_description
1 polymer ?
#
loop_
_entity_poly.entity_id
_entity_poly.type
_entity_poly.pdbx_seq_one_letter_code
_entity_poly.pdbx_strand_id
1 'polypeptide(L)'
;KHISPKPGDIIDTKGTVLGRHSGLAQYTVGQRQGLGLASNKRVYVLKLDTANNSLVVGTKDQLLSNTLFASQLSWVSGKAPREPINITAKVRYQSPEVTAKLHLNDGVAEVNFHQPQWAIAPGQAIVFYQGNAVLGGGIIKNRG
;
A
#
# COMPACT_ATOMS: atom_id res chain seq x y z
N LYS A 1 -7.85 -24.12 3.59
CA LYS A 1 -7.53 -24.43 2.16
C LYS A 1 -6.10 -23.94 1.91
N HIS A 2 -5.11 -24.82 1.79
CA HIS A 2 -3.74 -24.42 1.46
C HIS A 2 -3.71 -23.91 0.02
N ILE A 3 -3.24 -22.69 -0.20
CA ILE A 3 -3.04 -22.14 -1.55
C ILE A 3 -1.69 -22.67 -2.03
N SER A 4 -1.69 -23.56 -3.03
CA SER A 4 -0.45 -24.02 -3.66
C SER A 4 0.28 -22.82 -4.29
N PRO A 5 1.57 -22.63 -4.02
CA PRO A 5 2.34 -21.55 -4.66
C PRO A 5 2.30 -21.73 -6.18
N LYS A 6 1.89 -20.69 -6.90
CA LYS A 6 1.97 -20.64 -8.37
C LYS A 6 3.19 -19.80 -8.77
N PRO A 7 4.27 -20.41 -9.28
CA PRO A 7 5.42 -19.66 -9.75
C PRO A 7 5.04 -18.72 -10.91
N GLY A 8 5.81 -17.65 -11.07
CA GLY A 8 5.58 -16.63 -12.08
C GLY A 8 6.82 -15.78 -12.32
N ASP A 9 6.72 -14.84 -13.25
CA ASP A 9 7.87 -14.04 -13.66
C ASP A 9 8.04 -12.81 -12.76
N ILE A 10 9.29 -12.46 -12.48
CA ILE A 10 9.66 -11.19 -11.86
C ILE A 10 10.08 -10.26 -13.00
N ILE A 11 9.36 -9.14 -13.16
CA ILE A 11 9.54 -8.21 -14.29
C ILE A 11 9.89 -6.80 -13.81
N ASP A 12 10.63 -6.05 -14.61
CA ASP A 12 10.77 -4.60 -14.41
C ASP A 12 9.56 -3.82 -14.95
N THR A 13 9.55 -2.49 -14.76
CA THR A 13 8.47 -1.63 -15.27
C THR A 13 8.41 -1.49 -16.79
N LYS A 14 9.38 -2.05 -17.52
CA LYS A 14 9.39 -2.12 -18.99
C LYS A 14 8.93 -3.50 -19.50
N GLY A 15 8.59 -4.42 -18.59
CA GLY A 15 8.20 -5.79 -18.93
C GLY A 15 9.38 -6.74 -19.14
N THR A 16 10.62 -6.31 -18.86
CA THR A 16 11.80 -7.18 -18.95
C THR A 16 11.76 -8.22 -17.85
N VAL A 17 11.83 -9.50 -18.20
CA VAL A 17 11.94 -10.59 -17.22
C VAL A 17 13.32 -10.59 -16.58
N LEU A 18 13.36 -10.46 -15.25
CA LEU A 18 14.58 -10.43 -14.45
C LEU A 18 14.82 -11.75 -13.69
N GLY A 19 13.79 -12.58 -13.55
CA GLY A 19 13.87 -13.83 -12.80
C GLY A 19 12.48 -14.42 -12.56
N ARG A 20 12.39 -15.32 -11.58
CA ARG A 20 11.12 -16.00 -11.23
C ARG A 20 10.87 -16.00 -9.73
N HIS A 21 9.59 -15.92 -9.38
CA HIS A 21 9.12 -16.04 -8.01
C HIS A 21 8.45 -17.40 -7.78
N SER A 22 8.44 -17.87 -6.53
CA SER A 22 7.78 -19.12 -6.10
C SER A 22 6.27 -18.96 -5.91
N GLY A 23 5.78 -17.74 -5.71
CA GLY A 23 4.35 -17.42 -5.63
C GLY A 23 4.09 -16.04 -5.03
N LEU A 24 3.15 -15.29 -5.61
CA LEU A 24 2.90 -13.88 -5.23
C LEU A 24 2.58 -13.67 -3.75
N ALA A 25 1.93 -14.65 -3.10
CA ALA A 25 1.59 -14.58 -1.67
C ALA A 25 2.80 -14.49 -0.73
N GLN A 26 4.01 -14.79 -1.21
CA GLN A 26 5.25 -14.68 -0.43
C GLN A 26 5.86 -13.27 -0.46
N TYR A 27 5.24 -12.34 -1.17
CA TYR A 27 5.77 -11.01 -1.40
C TYR A 27 4.82 -9.93 -0.88
N THR A 28 5.38 -8.76 -0.60
CA THR A 28 4.60 -7.57 -0.21
C THR A 28 5.15 -6.34 -0.92
N VAL A 29 4.28 -5.39 -1.29
CA VAL A 29 4.69 -4.11 -1.88
C VAL A 29 5.69 -3.40 -0.95
N GLY A 30 6.82 -2.97 -1.53
CA GLY A 30 7.95 -2.39 -0.84
C GLY A 30 8.99 -3.38 -0.30
N GLN A 31 8.78 -4.70 -0.47
CA GLN A 31 9.78 -5.70 -0.12
C GLN A 31 11.04 -5.58 -0.99
N ARG A 32 12.21 -5.70 -0.35
CA ARG A 32 13.53 -5.64 -0.99
C ARG A 32 14.27 -6.98 -0.95
N GLN A 33 14.22 -7.67 0.19
CA GLN A 33 14.97 -8.90 0.44
C GLN A 33 14.16 -10.12 -0.03
N GLY A 34 14.87 -11.24 -0.27
CA GLY A 34 14.22 -12.50 -0.64
C GLY A 34 13.62 -12.54 -2.05
N LEU A 35 14.02 -11.63 -2.94
CA LEU A 35 13.51 -11.61 -4.33
C LEU A 35 14.18 -12.65 -5.25
N GLY A 36 15.29 -13.27 -4.82
CA GLY A 36 16.01 -14.26 -5.63
C GLY A 36 16.65 -13.69 -6.91
N LEU A 37 16.80 -12.36 -7.00
CA LEU A 37 17.41 -11.69 -8.14
C LEU A 37 18.90 -11.41 -7.86
N ALA A 38 19.77 -11.86 -8.76
CA ALA A 38 21.16 -11.41 -8.82
C ALA A 38 21.21 -10.04 -9.52
N SER A 39 20.89 -8.97 -8.79
CA SER A 39 20.95 -7.60 -9.33
C SER A 39 21.87 -6.73 -8.49
N ASN A 40 22.76 -6.00 -9.17
CA ASN A 40 23.59 -4.95 -8.55
C ASN A 40 22.78 -3.71 -8.14
N LYS A 41 21.49 -3.63 -8.53
CA LYS A 41 20.61 -2.51 -8.22
C LYS A 41 19.67 -2.84 -7.07
N ARG A 42 19.44 -1.86 -6.18
CA ARG A 42 18.46 -1.97 -5.10
C ARG A 42 17.05 -1.90 -5.69
N VAL A 43 16.43 -3.06 -5.90
CA VAL A 43 15.06 -3.19 -6.41
C VAL A 43 14.08 -3.52 -5.29
N TYR A 44 12.84 -3.04 -5.46
CA TYR A 44 11.74 -3.22 -4.53
C TYR A 44 10.50 -3.70 -5.29
N VAL A 45 9.66 -4.50 -4.63
CA VAL A 45 8.37 -4.91 -5.18
C VAL A 45 7.46 -3.70 -5.32
N LEU A 46 7.10 -3.34 -6.56
CA LEU A 46 6.20 -2.25 -6.88
C LEU A 46 4.73 -2.67 -6.87
N LYS A 47 4.44 -3.88 -7.37
CA LYS A 47 3.09 -4.40 -7.56
C LYS A 47 3.12 -5.93 -7.60
N LEU A 48 2.09 -6.55 -7.04
CA LEU A 48 1.77 -7.96 -7.25
C LEU A 48 0.68 -8.01 -8.33
N ASP A 49 1.02 -8.40 -9.55
CA ASP A 49 0.05 -8.47 -10.65
C ASP A 49 -0.60 -9.86 -10.66
N THR A 50 -1.74 -9.97 -9.99
CA THR A 50 -2.47 -11.24 -9.88
C THR A 50 -3.10 -11.68 -11.19
N ALA A 51 -3.39 -10.75 -12.11
CA ALA A 51 -3.99 -11.07 -13.40
C ALA A 51 -2.98 -11.77 -14.31
N ASN A 52 -1.76 -11.23 -14.36
CA ASN A 52 -0.67 -11.77 -15.18
C ASN A 52 0.22 -12.77 -14.42
N ASN A 53 -0.01 -12.95 -13.12
CA ASN A 53 0.83 -13.75 -12.23
C ASN A 53 2.31 -13.34 -12.31
N SER A 54 2.56 -12.04 -12.18
CA SER A 54 3.90 -11.46 -12.25
C SER A 54 4.19 -10.52 -11.07
N LEU A 55 5.46 -10.52 -10.63
CA LEU A 55 5.96 -9.63 -9.59
C LEU A 55 6.69 -8.46 -10.24
N VAL A 56 6.11 -7.26 -10.16
CA VAL A 56 6.72 -6.07 -10.76
C VAL A 56 7.69 -5.46 -9.75
N VAL A 57 8.94 -5.23 -10.17
CA VAL A 57 9.98 -4.63 -9.34
C VAL A 57 10.56 -3.37 -9.98
N GLY A 58 11.13 -2.50 -9.15
CA GLY A 58 11.76 -1.27 -9.60
C GLY A 58 12.38 -0.48 -8.46
N THR A 59 12.48 0.83 -8.63
CA THR A 59 13.17 1.71 -7.69
C THR A 59 12.29 2.11 -6.50
N LYS A 60 12.94 2.61 -5.45
CA LYS A 60 12.30 3.18 -4.26
C LYS A 60 11.32 4.30 -4.62
N ASP A 61 11.71 5.21 -5.49
CA ASP A 61 10.94 6.43 -5.76
C ASP A 61 9.61 6.12 -6.47
N GLN A 62 9.56 5.02 -7.23
CA GLN A 62 8.32 4.51 -7.84
C GLN A 62 7.31 3.95 -6.82
N LEU A 63 7.68 3.85 -5.54
CA LEU A 63 6.80 3.45 -4.44
C LEU A 63 6.16 4.62 -3.70
N LEU A 64 6.55 5.85 -4.02
CA LEU A 64 5.98 7.05 -3.42
C LEU A 64 4.61 7.34 -4.03
N SER A 65 3.64 7.72 -3.21
CA SER A 65 2.38 8.32 -3.65
C SER A 65 1.86 9.29 -2.59
N ASN A 66 1.17 10.33 -3.05
CA ASN A 66 0.57 11.35 -2.20
C ASN A 66 -0.88 11.01 -1.85
N THR A 67 -1.48 10.04 -2.52
CA THR A 67 -2.90 9.73 -2.39
C THR A 67 -3.11 8.26 -2.10
N LEU A 68 -4.02 7.99 -1.19
CA LEU A 68 -4.42 6.64 -0.79
C LEU A 68 -5.93 6.54 -0.76
N PHE A 69 -6.46 5.44 -1.29
CA PHE A 69 -7.87 5.11 -1.21
C PHE A 69 -8.09 3.95 -0.26
N ALA A 70 -8.99 4.12 0.71
CA ALA A 70 -9.36 3.11 1.68
C ALA A 70 -10.87 2.87 1.68
N SER A 71 -11.25 1.64 2.01
CA SER A 71 -12.65 1.17 2.06
C SER A 71 -12.88 0.40 3.35
N GLN A 72 -14.08 -0.17 3.54
CA GLN A 72 -14.43 -0.90 4.76
C GLN A 72 -14.17 -0.03 6.00
N LEU A 73 -14.65 1.21 5.92
CA LEU A 73 -14.37 2.22 6.91
C LEU A 73 -15.10 1.90 8.21
N SER A 74 -14.42 2.09 9.33
CA SER A 74 -14.96 1.94 10.67
C SER A 74 -14.61 3.18 11.49
N TRP A 75 -15.61 3.74 12.16
CA TRP A 75 -15.49 4.98 12.93
C TRP A 75 -15.75 4.69 14.40
N VAL A 76 -14.87 5.17 15.28
CA VAL A 76 -14.96 4.92 16.73
C VAL A 76 -16.24 5.52 17.32
N SER A 77 -16.65 6.70 16.84
CA SER A 77 -17.90 7.36 17.25
C SER A 77 -19.16 6.76 16.61
N GLY A 78 -19.02 5.77 15.72
CA GLY A 78 -20.09 5.24 14.89
C GLY A 78 -20.51 6.15 13.73
N LYS A 79 -19.91 7.35 13.60
CA LYS A 79 -20.23 8.32 12.53
C LYS A 79 -18.96 8.84 11.87
N ALA A 80 -19.02 9.04 10.56
CA ALA A 80 -17.95 9.70 9.82
C ALA A 80 -17.73 11.14 10.31
N PRO A 81 -16.48 11.64 10.32
CA PRO A 81 -16.19 13.04 10.61
C PRO A 81 -16.77 13.96 9.52
N ARG A 82 -16.91 15.25 9.83
CA ARG A 82 -17.24 16.28 8.82
C ARG A 82 -16.02 16.58 7.96
N GLU A 83 -16.26 16.94 6.70
CA GLU A 83 -15.23 16.95 5.67
C GLU A 83 -15.14 18.24 4.87
N PRO A 84 -13.98 18.52 4.24
CA PRO A 84 -12.69 17.83 4.43
C PRO A 84 -12.09 18.12 5.80
N ILE A 85 -11.30 17.18 6.33
CA ILE A 85 -10.67 17.32 7.66
C ILE A 85 -9.16 17.03 7.61
N ASN A 86 -8.38 17.86 8.30
CA ASN A 86 -6.96 17.61 8.53
C ASN A 86 -6.81 16.55 9.62
N ILE A 87 -6.02 15.52 9.33
CA ILE A 87 -5.76 14.39 10.22
C ILE A 87 -4.27 14.07 10.26
N THR A 88 -3.89 13.25 11.22
CA THR A 88 -2.72 12.38 11.06
C THR A 88 -3.17 10.96 10.75
N ALA A 89 -2.38 10.21 9.98
CA ALA A 89 -2.69 8.85 9.60
C ALA A 89 -1.50 7.92 9.76
N LYS A 90 -1.76 6.66 10.13
CA LYS A 90 -0.79 5.57 10.08
C LYS A 90 -1.14 4.62 8.95
N VAL A 91 -0.26 4.53 7.94
CA VAL A 91 -0.39 3.62 6.80
C VAL A 91 0.19 2.22 7.07
N ARG A 92 0.99 2.09 8.14
CA ARG A 92 1.54 0.83 8.65
C ARG A 92 1.66 0.93 10.17
N TYR A 93 1.54 -0.19 10.87
CA TYR A 93 1.58 -0.22 12.33
C TYR A 93 2.85 0.41 12.93
N GLN A 94 4.01 0.12 12.35
CA GLN A 94 5.31 0.62 12.82
C GLN A 94 5.73 1.96 12.19
N SER A 95 4.93 2.52 11.28
CA SER A 95 5.25 3.84 10.69
C SER A 95 4.87 4.96 11.64
N PRO A 96 5.59 6.10 11.62
CA PRO A 96 5.12 7.31 12.28
C PRO A 96 3.79 7.77 11.67
N GLU A 97 3.05 8.57 12.44
CA GLU A 97 1.90 9.29 11.95
C GLU A 97 2.31 10.35 10.92
N VAL A 98 1.53 10.50 9.86
CA VAL A 98 1.78 11.45 8.78
C VAL A 98 0.58 12.35 8.56
N THR A 99 0.82 13.63 8.33
CA THR A 99 -0.23 14.62 8.11
C THR A 99 -0.91 14.45 6.76
N ALA A 100 -2.23 14.47 6.75
CA ALA A 100 -3.03 14.32 5.55
C ALA A 100 -4.35 15.10 5.63
N LYS A 101 -4.97 15.30 4.47
CA LYS A 101 -6.39 15.64 4.34
C LYS A 101 -7.20 14.39 4.05
N LEU A 102 -8.28 14.21 4.79
CA LEU A 102 -9.25 13.14 4.59
C LEU A 102 -10.48 13.70 3.87
N HIS A 103 -10.87 13.01 2.82
CA HIS A 103 -12.13 13.17 2.08
C HIS A 103 -12.84 11.81 2.04
N LEU A 104 -14.16 11.81 2.10
CA LEU A 104 -15.03 10.65 2.03
C LEU A 104 -15.98 10.86 0.87
N ASN A 105 -16.01 9.87 0.00
CA ASN A 105 -16.91 9.83 -1.12
C ASN A 105 -17.49 8.42 -1.23
N ASP A 106 -18.80 8.30 -1.14
CA ASP A 106 -19.52 7.02 -1.31
C ASP A 106 -18.93 5.84 -0.52
N GLY A 107 -18.54 6.07 0.74
CA GLY A 107 -17.97 5.04 1.62
C GLY A 107 -16.49 4.69 1.36
N VAL A 108 -15.83 5.46 0.49
CA VAL A 108 -14.39 5.40 0.24
C VAL A 108 -13.72 6.62 0.88
N ALA A 109 -12.63 6.40 1.60
CA ALA A 109 -11.77 7.45 2.12
C ALA A 109 -10.64 7.72 1.12
N GLU A 110 -10.55 8.95 0.63
CA GLU A 110 -9.41 9.49 -0.08
C GLU A 110 -8.53 10.27 0.92
N VAL A 111 -7.28 9.84 1.05
CA VAL A 111 -6.32 10.41 1.98
C VAL A 111 -5.20 11.04 1.19
N ASN A 112 -5.12 12.36 1.26
CA ASN A 112 -4.13 13.18 0.58
C ASN A 112 -3.03 13.60 1.55
N PHE A 113 -1.89 12.91 1.49
CA PHE A 113 -0.72 13.17 2.33
C PHE A 113 -0.02 14.47 1.94
N HIS A 114 0.43 15.22 2.94
CA HIS A 114 1.23 16.43 2.68
C HIS A 114 2.63 16.10 2.15
N GLN A 115 3.15 14.92 2.48
CA GLN A 115 4.42 14.39 1.96
C GLN A 115 4.19 13.00 1.36
N PRO A 116 4.86 12.66 0.24
CA PRO A 116 4.70 11.35 -0.38
C PRO A 116 5.02 10.20 0.58
N GLN A 117 4.16 9.18 0.58
CA GLN A 117 4.32 8.00 1.42
C GLN A 117 4.81 6.81 0.59
N TRP A 118 5.80 6.11 1.12
CA TRP A 118 6.39 4.93 0.49
C TRP A 118 5.50 3.69 0.68
N ALA A 119 5.36 2.89 -0.38
CA ALA A 119 4.75 1.54 -0.41
C ALA A 119 3.47 1.41 0.41
N ILE A 120 2.50 2.21 0.01
CA ILE A 120 1.09 1.98 0.35
C ILE A 120 0.71 0.61 -0.23
N ALA A 121 0.52 -0.38 0.64
CA ALA A 121 0.23 -1.75 0.24
C ALA A 121 -1.27 -2.05 0.37
N PRO A 122 -1.95 -2.47 -0.71
CA PRO A 122 -3.34 -2.94 -0.65
C PRO A 122 -3.54 -4.04 0.39
N GLY A 123 -4.68 -4.01 1.08
CA GLY A 123 -5.05 -4.97 2.12
C GLY A 123 -4.51 -4.63 3.51
N GLN A 124 -3.58 -3.70 3.65
CA GLN A 124 -3.17 -3.19 4.97
C GLN A 124 -4.22 -2.23 5.53
N ALA A 125 -4.24 -2.09 6.86
CA ALA A 125 -5.10 -1.13 7.53
C ALA A 125 -4.46 0.27 7.50
N ILE A 126 -5.32 1.29 7.36
CA ILE A 126 -5.00 2.68 7.66
C ILE A 126 -5.80 3.11 8.89
N VAL A 127 -5.16 3.88 9.78
CA VAL A 127 -5.80 4.45 10.97
C VAL A 127 -5.72 5.96 10.90
N PHE A 128 -6.83 6.63 11.21
CA PHE A 128 -6.99 8.08 11.19
C PHE A 128 -7.03 8.63 12.62
N TYR A 129 -6.32 9.73 12.85
CA TYR A 129 -6.16 10.37 14.16
C TYR A 129 -6.48 11.86 14.08
N GLN A 130 -6.96 12.39 15.21
CA GLN A 130 -7.10 13.83 15.45
C GLN A 130 -6.45 14.15 16.80
N GLY A 131 -5.26 14.73 16.76
CA GLY A 131 -4.40 14.82 17.94
C GLY A 131 -4.12 13.42 18.49
N ASN A 132 -4.44 13.18 19.76
CA ASN A 132 -4.21 11.88 20.41
C ASN A 132 -5.41 10.91 20.27
N ALA A 133 -6.50 11.33 19.62
CA ALA A 133 -7.72 10.52 19.50
C ALA A 133 -7.74 9.74 18.18
N VAL A 134 -8.10 8.46 18.24
CA VAL A 134 -8.39 7.64 17.05
C VAL A 134 -9.78 8.02 16.55
N LEU A 135 -9.88 8.48 15.30
CA LEU A 135 -11.16 8.73 14.64
C LEU A 135 -11.77 7.44 14.10
N GLY A 136 -10.94 6.58 13.52
CA GLY A 136 -11.37 5.39 12.81
C GLY A 136 -10.27 4.85 11.91
N GLY A 137 -10.66 4.06 10.92
CA GLY A 137 -9.74 3.47 9.96
C GLY A 137 -10.45 2.70 8.87
N GLY A 138 -9.66 2.02 8.04
CA GLY A 138 -10.18 1.17 6.96
C GLY A 138 -9.10 0.31 6.33
N ILE A 139 -9.46 -0.38 5.27
CA ILE A 139 -8.57 -1.24 4.49
C ILE A 139 -8.16 -0.51 3.21
N ILE A 140 -6.85 -0.38 3.02
CA ILE A 140 -6.22 0.24 1.85
C ILE A 140 -6.62 -0.58 0.60
N LYS A 141 -7.23 0.08 -0.38
CA LYS A 141 -7.57 -0.53 -1.68
C LYS A 141 -6.42 -0.36 -2.67
N ASN A 142 -5.96 0.87 -2.83
CA ASN A 142 -4.93 1.26 -3.77
C ASN A 142 -4.35 2.62 -3.39
N ARG A 143 -3.23 2.94 -4.04
CA ARG A 143 -2.69 4.30 -4.10
C ARG A 143 -3.23 5.02 -5.35
N GLY A 144 -3.25 6.34 -5.29
CA GLY A 144 -3.39 7.21 -6.46
C GLY A 144 -2.10 7.30 -7.26
#